data_AF-A0A832ITS7-F1
#
_entry.id   AF-A0A832ITS7-F1
#
_cell.length_a   1.000
_cell.length_b   1.000
_cell.length_c   1.000
_cell.angle_alpha   90.00
_cell.angle_beta   90.00
_cell.angle_gamma   90.00
#
_symmetry.space_group_name_H-M   'P 1'
#
loop_
_entity.id
_entity.type
_entity.pdbx_description
1 polymer ?
#
loop_
_entity_poly.entity_id
_entity_poly.type
_entity_poly.pdbx_seq_one_letter_code
_entity_poly.pdbx_strand_id
1 'polypeptide(L)'
;GMIALFAIDVNLDILAALLTIMGYSLNDTNIVFDRIREGIRESKIFDLFRIINESVTKTLSRTTLTSLTTFFVVLTLFLMGGEIINGFSFTMLVGVVVGTYSSIFIASPFLKWLGFDVEGYKTNEARREKLRKEKEKMRAQFEGGVV
;
A
#
# COMPACT_ATOMS: atom_id res chain seq x y z
N GLY A 1 -12.34 14.68 12.16
CA GLY A 1 -12.53 15.86 11.29
C GLY A 1 -13.98 15.98 10.88
N MET A 2 -14.38 15.26 9.84
CA MET A 2 -15.75 15.34 9.27
C MET A 2 -16.85 14.97 10.28
N ILE A 3 -16.67 13.92 11.08
CA ILE A 3 -17.61 13.51 12.14
C ILE A 3 -17.90 14.66 13.13
N ALA A 4 -16.86 15.40 13.51
CA ALA A 4 -16.98 16.54 14.43
C ALA A 4 -17.61 17.78 13.77
N LEU A 5 -17.37 17.99 12.46
CA LEU A 5 -17.98 19.08 11.69
C LEU A 5 -19.48 18.89 11.47
N PHE A 6 -19.92 17.65 11.27
CA PHE A 6 -21.34 17.30 11.09
C PHE A 6 -22.07 16.99 12.40
N ALA A 7 -21.41 17.22 13.55
CA ALA A 7 -21.96 16.98 14.89
C ALA A 7 -22.62 15.59 15.05
N ILE A 8 -21.98 14.55 14.51
CA ILE A 8 -22.51 13.20 14.56
C ILE A 8 -22.20 12.58 15.93
N ASP A 9 -23.23 12.05 16.59
CA ASP A 9 -23.11 11.40 17.89
C ASP A 9 -22.23 10.15 17.83
N VAL A 10 -21.10 10.17 18.52
CA VAL A 10 -20.15 9.06 18.56
C VAL A 10 -20.74 7.91 19.39
N ASN A 11 -21.27 6.91 18.69
CA ASN A 11 -21.82 5.68 19.26
C ASN A 11 -21.02 4.44 18.84
N LEU A 12 -21.45 3.25 19.28
CA LEU A 12 -20.80 1.98 18.96
C LEU A 12 -20.74 1.72 17.45
N ASP A 13 -21.76 2.15 16.70
CA ASP A 13 -21.81 1.98 15.24
C ASP A 13 -20.71 2.80 14.57
N ILE A 14 -20.48 4.04 14.99
CA ILE A 14 -19.40 4.87 14.44
C ILE A 14 -18.02 4.32 14.81
N LEU A 15 -17.86 3.78 16.01
CA LEU A 15 -16.62 3.07 16.40
C LEU A 15 -16.36 1.87 15.48
N ALA A 16 -17.39 1.08 15.17
CA ALA A 16 -17.28 -0.02 14.23
C ALA A 16 -16.93 0.47 12.81
N ALA A 17 -17.53 1.58 12.35
CA ALA A 17 -17.19 2.20 11.06
C ALA A 17 -15.72 2.61 11.01
N LEU A 18 -15.22 3.29 12.06
CA LEU A 18 -13.84 3.75 12.13
C LEU A 18 -12.83 2.59 12.10
N LEU A 19 -13.07 1.52 12.87
CA LEU A 19 -12.24 0.31 12.84
C LEU A 19 -12.23 -0.33 11.45
N THR A 20 -13.39 -0.38 10.79
CA THR A 20 -13.54 -0.92 9.44
C THR A 20 -12.73 -0.10 8.42
N ILE A 21 -12.85 1.23 8.44
CA ILE A 21 -12.11 2.14 7.55
C ILE A 21 -10.61 2.00 7.76
N MET A 22 -10.17 1.87 9.01
CA MET A 22 -8.75 1.70 9.33
C MET A 22 -8.21 0.41 8.68
N GLY A 23 -8.92 -0.71 8.82
CA GLY A 23 -8.55 -1.97 8.17
C GLY A 23 -8.54 -1.87 6.65
N TYR A 24 -9.56 -1.25 6.07
CA TYR A 24 -9.68 -1.07 4.61
C TYR A 24 -8.54 -0.20 4.04
N SER A 25 -8.26 0.95 4.64
CA SER A 25 -7.23 1.88 4.16
C SER A 25 -5.81 1.31 4.35
N LEU A 26 -5.56 0.60 5.46
CA LEU A 26 -4.26 -0.05 5.68
C LEU A 26 -4.02 -1.19 4.68
N ASN A 27 -5.06 -1.94 4.32
CA ASN A 27 -4.98 -2.97 3.30
C ASN A 27 -4.54 -2.40 1.95
N ASP A 28 -5.19 -1.31 1.49
CA ASP A 28 -4.85 -0.68 0.21
C ASP A 28 -3.41 -0.12 0.22
N THR A 29 -3.01 0.47 1.35
CA THR A 29 -1.64 0.96 1.55
C THR A 29 -0.63 -0.19 1.44
N ASN A 30 -0.82 -1.30 2.16
CA ASN A 30 0.12 -2.43 2.15
C ASN A 30 0.32 -3.01 0.74
N ILE A 31 -0.74 -3.13 -0.07
CA ILE A 31 -0.65 -3.62 -1.46
C ILE A 31 0.25 -2.71 -2.32
N VAL A 32 0.07 -1.39 -2.21
CA VAL A 32 0.87 -0.42 -2.98
C VAL A 32 2.33 -0.44 -2.52
N PHE A 33 2.56 -0.45 -1.20
CA PHE A 33 3.90 -0.49 -0.62
C PHE A 33 4.66 -1.78 -0.97
N ASP A 34 3.98 -2.92 -0.94
CA ASP A 34 4.59 -4.19 -1.36
C ASP A 34 4.95 -4.17 -2.83
N ARG A 35 4.11 -3.60 -3.70
CA ARG A 35 4.45 -3.50 -5.14
C ARG A 35 5.59 -2.53 -5.40
N ILE A 36 5.72 -1.45 -4.62
CA ILE A 36 6.87 -0.55 -4.70
C ILE A 36 8.14 -1.31 -4.30
N ARG A 37 8.10 -2.07 -3.20
CA ARG A 37 9.23 -2.89 -2.73
C ARG A 37 9.63 -3.95 -3.76
N GLU A 38 8.66 -4.62 -4.37
CA GLU A 38 8.89 -5.58 -5.45
C GLU A 38 9.50 -4.88 -6.68
N GLY A 39 8.95 -3.74 -7.08
CA GLY A 39 9.48 -2.93 -8.19
C GLY A 39 10.92 -2.47 -7.97
N ILE A 40 11.31 -2.14 -6.73
CA ILE A 40 12.69 -1.76 -6.39
C ILE A 40 13.65 -2.94 -6.56
N ARG A 41 13.24 -4.16 -6.21
CA ARG A 41 14.05 -5.37 -6.34
C ARG A 41 14.19 -5.87 -7.78
N GLU A 42 13.10 -5.84 -8.55
CA GLU A 42 13.07 -6.41 -9.90
C GLU A 42 13.55 -5.43 -10.98
N SER A 43 13.32 -4.14 -10.79
CA SER A 43 13.57 -3.16 -11.85
C SER A 43 15.07 -2.97 -12.06
N LYS A 44 15.50 -2.88 -13.32
CA LYS A 44 16.87 -2.48 -13.69
C LYS A 44 17.08 -0.97 -13.62
N ILE A 45 16.00 -0.20 -13.48
CA ILE A 45 15.99 1.26 -13.47
C ILE A 45 16.36 1.77 -12.07
N PHE A 46 17.28 2.72 -11.96
CA PHE A 46 17.70 3.30 -10.67
C PHE A 46 16.85 4.50 -10.24
N ASP A 47 16.00 4.99 -11.14
CA ASP A 47 15.07 6.08 -10.86
C ASP A 47 13.88 5.59 -10.02
N LEU A 48 13.90 5.96 -8.73
CA LEU A 48 12.85 5.66 -7.75
C LEU A 48 11.48 6.16 -8.21
N PHE A 49 11.41 7.33 -8.86
CA PHE A 49 10.16 7.93 -9.28
C PHE A 49 9.50 7.08 -10.36
N ARG A 50 10.29 6.58 -11.31
CA ARG A 50 9.80 5.71 -12.38
C ARG A 50 9.30 4.38 -11.85
N ILE A 51 10.00 3.78 -10.87
CA ILE A 51 9.57 2.54 -10.22
C ILE A 51 8.26 2.75 -9.48
N ILE A 52 8.14 3.83 -8.69
CA ILE A 52 6.91 4.14 -7.98
C ILE A 52 5.75 4.33 -8.95
N ASN A 53 5.94 5.11 -10.01
CA ASN A 53 4.89 5.36 -11.00
C ASN A 53 4.42 4.05 -11.67
N GLU A 54 5.35 3.15 -12.01
CA GLU A 54 5.02 1.85 -12.58
C GLU A 54 4.28 0.95 -11.57
N SER A 55 4.74 0.90 -10.32
CA SER A 55 4.13 0.10 -9.26
C SER A 55 2.74 0.61 -8.87
N VAL A 56 2.55 1.92 -8.80
CA VAL A 56 1.24 2.55 -8.56
C VAL A 56 0.31 2.25 -9.73
N THR A 57 0.75 2.45 -10.97
CA THR A 57 -0.09 2.16 -12.16
C THR A 57 -0.56 0.69 -12.19
N LYS A 58 0.31 -0.27 -11.81
CA LYS A 58 -0.04 -1.70 -11.74
C LYS A 58 -1.04 -2.03 -10.63
N THR A 59 -0.99 -1.31 -9.51
CA THR A 59 -1.89 -1.54 -8.35
C THR A 59 -3.17 -0.70 -8.42
N LEU A 60 -3.18 0.34 -9.25
CA LEU A 60 -4.29 1.28 -9.40
C LEU A 60 -5.59 0.59 -9.79
N SER A 61 -5.56 -0.27 -10.81
CA SER A 61 -6.79 -0.96 -11.27
C SER A 61 -7.42 -1.82 -10.18
N ARG A 62 -6.60 -2.52 -9.39
CA ARG A 62 -7.09 -3.38 -8.31
C ARG A 62 -7.67 -2.55 -7.16
N THR A 63 -6.90 -1.59 -6.65
CA THR A 63 -7.28 -0.74 -5.52
C THR A 63 -8.46 0.19 -5.85
N THR A 64 -8.51 0.71 -7.07
CA THR A 64 -9.65 1.52 -7.54
C THR A 64 -10.90 0.68 -7.70
N LEU A 65 -10.80 -0.55 -8.21
CA LEU A 65 -11.96 -1.42 -8.35
C LEU A 65 -12.54 -1.79 -6.98
N THR A 66 -11.70 -2.21 -6.03
CA THR A 66 -12.15 -2.58 -4.67
C THR A 66 -12.74 -1.40 -3.90
N SER A 67 -12.14 -0.22 -4.03
CA SER A 67 -12.66 1.00 -3.39
C SER A 67 -13.97 1.45 -4.00
N LEU A 68 -14.10 1.42 -5.33
CA LEU A 68 -15.36 1.75 -6.00
C LEU A 68 -16.48 0.77 -5.64
N THR A 69 -16.21 -0.53 -5.60
CA THR A 69 -17.23 -1.52 -5.19
C THR A 69 -17.67 -1.27 -3.76
N THR A 70 -16.74 -0.98 -2.85
CA THR A 70 -17.06 -0.65 -1.45
C THR A 70 -17.84 0.66 -1.37
N PHE A 71 -17.45 1.67 -2.14
CA PHE A 71 -18.14 2.95 -2.22
C PHE A 71 -19.60 2.77 -2.65
N PHE A 72 -19.89 2.00 -3.70
CA PHE A 72 -21.27 1.76 -4.13
C PHE A 72 -22.11 1.01 -3.10
N VAL A 73 -21.53 0.03 -2.42
CA VAL A 73 -22.21 -0.69 -1.32
C VAL A 73 -22.56 0.27 -0.20
N VAL A 74 -21.59 1.06 0.28
CA VAL A 74 -21.78 2.01 1.38
C VAL A 74 -22.71 3.15 0.98
N LEU A 75 -22.65 3.63 -0.27
CA LEU A 75 -23.56 4.63 -0.81
C LEU A 75 -25.00 4.12 -0.82
N THR A 76 -25.22 2.87 -1.23
CA THR A 76 -26.55 2.25 -1.21
C THR A 76 -27.06 2.13 0.23
N LEU A 77 -26.19 1.74 1.17
CA LEU A 77 -26.53 1.72 2.61
C LEU A 77 -26.84 3.11 3.15
N PHE A 78 -26.15 4.15 2.71
CA PHE A 78 -26.42 5.52 3.14
C PHE A 78 -27.79 6.02 2.65
N LEU A 79 -28.14 5.72 1.39
CA LEU A 79 -29.40 6.14 0.79
C LEU A 79 -30.61 5.30 1.25
N MET A 80 -30.43 3.99 1.46
CA MET A 80 -31.52 3.03 1.70
C MET A 80 -31.50 2.39 3.09
N GLY A 81 -30.49 2.64 3.91
CA GLY A 81 -30.25 1.91 5.16
C GLY A 81 -31.09 2.32 6.37
N GLY A 82 -31.79 3.45 6.31
CA GLY A 82 -32.57 3.99 7.43
C GLY A 82 -31.73 4.70 8.50
N GLU A 83 -32.38 5.23 9.54
CA GLU A 83 -31.76 6.14 10.52
C GLU A 83 -30.68 5.48 11.37
N ILE A 84 -30.85 4.21 11.74
CA ILE A 84 -29.94 3.49 12.66
C ILE A 84 -28.51 3.38 12.07
N ILE A 85 -28.39 3.08 10.78
CA ILE A 85 -27.08 2.91 10.11
C ILE A 85 -26.65 4.13 9.31
N ASN A 86 -27.37 5.25 9.41
CA ASN A 86 -27.05 6.47 8.67
C ASN A 86 -25.69 7.04 9.12
N GLY A 87 -25.44 7.13 10.43
CA GLY A 87 -24.16 7.58 10.98
C GLY A 87 -22.99 6.66 10.61
N PHE A 88 -23.22 5.34 10.63
CA PHE A 88 -22.24 4.34 10.20
C PHE A 88 -21.89 4.50 8.72
N SER A 89 -22.90 4.50 7.85
CA SER A 89 -22.73 4.56 6.40
C SER A 89 -22.14 5.89 5.93
N PHE A 90 -22.52 7.01 6.54
CA PHE A 90 -21.89 8.30 6.29
C PHE A 90 -20.40 8.28 6.65
N THR A 91 -20.07 7.77 7.85
CA THR A 91 -18.68 7.65 8.30
C THR A 91 -17.86 6.78 7.35
N MET A 92 -18.40 5.64 6.94
CA MET A 92 -17.80 4.74 5.96
C MET A 92 -17.62 5.40 4.59
N LEU A 93 -18.62 6.16 4.10
CA LEU A 93 -18.58 6.82 2.80
C LEU A 93 -17.41 7.81 2.74
N VAL A 94 -17.32 8.65 3.77
CA VAL A 94 -16.23 9.61 3.95
C VAL A 94 -14.89 8.90 4.07
N GLY A 95 -14.83 7.85 4.88
CA GLY A 95 -13.62 7.07 5.12
C GLY A 95 -13.07 6.40 3.87
N VAL A 96 -13.93 5.80 3.06
CA VAL A 96 -13.53 5.16 1.79
C VAL A 96 -13.00 6.19 0.81
N VAL A 97 -13.66 7.34 0.66
CA VAL A 97 -13.18 8.40 -0.26
C VAL A 97 -11.82 8.93 0.16
N VAL A 98 -11.66 9.29 1.44
CA VAL A 98 -10.39 9.82 1.97
C VAL A 98 -9.30 8.74 1.96
N GLY A 99 -9.62 7.52 2.40
CA GLY A 99 -8.67 6.41 2.49
C GLY A 99 -8.16 5.94 1.13
N THR A 100 -9.03 5.88 0.12
CA THR A 100 -8.65 5.51 -1.25
C THR A 100 -7.71 6.56 -1.85
N TYR A 101 -8.08 7.84 -1.74
CA TYR A 101 -7.22 8.93 -2.20
C TYR A 101 -5.87 8.94 -1.48
N SER A 102 -5.89 8.81 -0.15
CA SER A 102 -4.70 8.77 0.70
C SER A 102 -3.75 7.63 0.31
N SER A 103 -4.27 6.41 0.14
CA SER A 103 -3.44 5.22 -0.10
C SER A 103 -2.73 5.27 -1.47
N ILE A 104 -3.38 5.85 -2.49
CA ILE A 104 -2.83 5.94 -3.85
C ILE A 104 -1.83 7.10 -3.97
N PHE A 105 -2.15 8.28 -3.41
CA PHE A 105 -1.38 9.51 -3.64
C PHE A 105 -0.25 9.75 -2.63
N ILE A 106 -0.28 9.14 -1.43
CA ILE A 106 0.78 9.33 -0.42
C ILE A 106 2.03 8.49 -0.71
N ALA A 107 1.92 7.43 -1.50
CA ALA A 107 3.04 6.53 -1.81
C ALA A 107 4.23 7.25 -2.48
N SER A 108 3.98 8.21 -3.38
CA SER A 108 5.01 8.96 -4.10
C SER A 108 5.79 9.97 -3.24
N PRO A 109 5.14 10.84 -2.43
CA PRO A 109 5.86 11.78 -1.56
C PRO A 109 6.54 11.10 -0.36
N PHE A 110 6.01 9.99 0.16
CA PHE A 110 6.58 9.33 1.35
C PHE A 110 7.99 8.77 1.10
N LEU A 111 8.22 8.11 -0.05
CA LEU A 111 9.54 7.59 -0.40
C LEU A 111 10.55 8.70 -0.73
N LYS A 112 10.09 9.83 -1.30
CA LYS A 112 10.94 11.01 -1.51
C LYS A 112 11.42 11.59 -0.17
N TRP A 113 10.55 11.61 0.83
CA TRP A 113 10.89 12.10 2.18
C TRP A 113 11.90 11.19 2.89
N LEU A 114 11.86 9.88 2.63
CA LEU A 114 12.80 8.93 3.22
C LEU A 114 14.23 9.01 2.67
N GLY A 115 14.48 9.82 1.63
CA GLY A 115 15.81 9.98 1.04
C GLY A 115 16.43 8.66 0.57
N PHE A 116 15.58 7.71 0.14
CA PHE A 116 16.02 6.34 -0.14
C PHE A 116 16.89 6.31 -1.39
N ASP A 117 18.20 6.11 -1.20
CA ASP A 117 19.15 5.94 -2.28
C ASP A 117 19.01 4.55 -2.91
N VAL A 118 18.34 4.51 -4.07
CA VAL A 118 18.16 3.29 -4.86
C VAL A 118 19.50 2.77 -5.37
N GLU A 119 20.47 3.65 -5.59
CA GLU A 119 21.80 3.29 -6.10
C GLU A 119 22.59 2.51 -5.04
N GLY A 120 22.60 2.99 -3.80
CA GLY A 120 23.16 2.31 -2.63
C GLY A 120 22.49 0.98 -2.29
N TYR A 121 21.16 0.86 -2.44
CA TYR A 121 20.45 -0.40 -2.22
C TYR A 121 20.87 -1.46 -3.25
N LYS A 122 20.92 -1.11 -4.54
CA LYS A 122 21.28 -2.04 -5.62
C LYS A 122 22.76 -2.40 -5.65
N THR A 123 23.67 -1.48 -5.34
CA THR A 123 25.10 -1.82 -5.22
C THR A 123 25.35 -2.80 -4.09
N ASN A 124 24.65 -2.66 -2.96
CA ASN A 124 24.73 -3.61 -1.85
C ASN A 124 24.14 -4.98 -2.20
N GLU A 125 23.03 -5.04 -2.94
CA GLU A 125 22.46 -6.30 -3.43
C GLU A 125 23.38 -6.99 -4.45
N ALA A 126 23.90 -6.24 -5.44
CA ALA A 126 24.84 -6.78 -6.42
C ALA A 126 26.14 -7.29 -5.76
N ARG A 127 26.63 -6.60 -4.72
CA ARG A 127 27.76 -7.04 -3.90
C ARG A 127 27.43 -8.33 -3.15
N ARG A 128 26.24 -8.43 -2.54
CA ARG A 128 25.77 -9.64 -1.83
C ARG A 128 25.61 -10.83 -2.79
N GLU A 129 25.08 -10.63 -3.99
CA GLU A 129 24.98 -11.68 -5.00
C GLU A 129 26.34 -12.18 -5.48
N LYS A 130 27.29 -11.27 -5.73
CA LYS A 130 28.67 -11.65 -6.09
C LYS A 130 29.31 -12.49 -4.98
N LEU A 131 29.21 -12.04 -3.73
CA LEU A 131 29.74 -12.77 -2.57
C LEU A 131 29.09 -14.15 -2.39
N ARG A 132 27.78 -14.26 -2.65
CA ARG A 132 27.07 -15.53 -2.57
C ARG A 132 27.49 -16.50 -3.69
N LYS A 133 27.61 -16.02 -4.92
CA LYS A 133 28.11 -16.81 -6.06
C LYS A 133 29.57 -17.23 -5.86
N GLU A 134 30.41 -16.37 -5.30
CA GLU A 134 31.79 -16.72 -4.94
C GLU A 134 31.83 -17.80 -3.85
N LYS A 135 31.00 -17.68 -2.80
CA LYS A 135 30.92 -18.68 -1.73
C LYS A 135 30.37 -20.03 -2.23
N GLU A 136 29.40 -20.02 -3.14
CA GLU A 136 28.87 -21.22 -3.79
C GLU A 136 29.91 -21.89 -4.70
N LYS A 137 30.66 -21.11 -5.49
CA LYS A 137 31.80 -21.63 -6.28
C LYS A 137 32.91 -22.22 -5.40
N MET A 138 33.23 -21.53 -4.31
CA MET A 138 34.24 -21.99 -3.36
C MET A 138 33.80 -23.29 -2.66
N ARG A 139 32.52 -23.41 -2.27
CA ARG A 139 31.94 -24.65 -1.75
C ARG A 139 31.97 -25.80 -2.76
N ALA A 140 31.60 -25.53 -4.02
CA ALA A 140 31.67 -26.52 -5.08
C ALA A 140 33.11 -26.99 -5.38
N GLN A 141 34.11 -26.11 -5.22
CA GLN A 141 35.54 -26.46 -5.33
C GLN A 141 36.01 -27.34 -4.17
N PHE A 142 35.51 -27.14 -2.94
CA PHE A 142 35.82 -27.99 -1.79
C PHE A 142 35.12 -29.36 -1.84
N GLU A 143 33.90 -29.43 -2.38
CA GLU A 143 33.18 -30.70 -2.60
C GLU A 143 33.74 -31.48 -3.81
N GLY A 144 34.32 -30.79 -4.80
CA GLY A 144 34.86 -31.37 -6.02
C GLY A 144 36.28 -31.93 -5.94
N GLY A 145 36.95 -31.86 -4.78
CA GLY A 145 38.20 -32.59 -4.49
C GLY A 145 39.24 -32.58 -5.62
N VAL A 146 39.87 -31.44 -5.88
CA VAL A 146 41.24 -31.43 -6.41
C VAL A 146 42.14 -31.25 -5.20
N VAL A 147 42.81 -32.34 -4.81
CA VAL A 147 44.07 -32.29 -4.08
C VAL A 147 45.18 -32.12 -5.10
#